data_AF-R8W4Z1-F1
#
_entry.id   AF-R8W4Z1-F1
#
_cell.length_a   1.000
_cell.length_b   1.000
_cell.length_c   1.000
_cell.angle_alpha   90.00
_cell.angle_beta   90.00
_cell.angle_gamma   90.00
#
_symmetry.space_group_name_H-M   'P 1'
#
loop_
_entity.id
_entity.type
_entity.pdbx_description
1 polymer ?
#
loop_
_entity_poly.entity_id
_entity_poly.type
_entity_poly.pdbx_seq_one_letter_code
_entity_poly.pdbx_strand_id
1 'polypeptide(L)' 'MPCEPQAYRANLERIKATYPDKEMLNIGEVKRFLGIDREVVKRRFPFRENYISVATLAWELSI' A
#
# COMPACT_ATOMS: atom_id res chain seq x y z
N MET A 1 -13.42 18.40 8.59
CA MET A 1 -13.44 16.93 8.73
C MET A 1 -12.64 16.38 7.59
N PRO A 2 -11.52 15.64 7.79
CA PRO A 2 -10.84 15.08 6.64
C PRO A 2 -11.76 14.00 6.08
N CYS A 3 -12.40 14.31 4.95
CA CYS A 3 -13.11 13.30 4.17
C CYS A 3 -12.08 12.23 3.84
N GLU A 4 -12.38 10.96 4.11
CA GLU A 4 -11.56 9.86 3.59
C GLU A 4 -11.32 10.15 2.11
N PRO A 5 -10.04 10.18 1.66
CA PRO A 5 -9.76 10.53 0.28
C PRO A 5 -10.50 9.53 -0.61
N GLN A 6 -11.23 10.03 -1.61
CA GLN A 6 -12.10 9.21 -2.44
C GLN A 6 -11.36 8.04 -3.11
N ALA A 7 -10.05 8.20 -3.32
CA ALA A 7 -9.15 7.18 -3.83
C ALA A 7 -8.85 6.02 -2.85
N TYR A 8 -9.06 6.19 -1.54
CA TYR A 8 -8.73 5.19 -0.52
C TYR A 8 -9.45 3.87 -0.78
N ARG A 9 -10.77 3.90 -1.01
CA ARG A 9 -11.54 2.68 -1.27
C ARG A 9 -11.11 2.01 -2.57
N ALA A 10 -10.95 2.78 -3.64
CA ALA A 10 -10.50 2.26 -4.92
C ALA A 10 -9.10 1.62 -4.84
N ASN A 11 -8.17 2.26 -4.11
CA ASN A 11 -6.84 1.74 -3.87
C ASN A 11 -6.87 0.45 -3.03
N LEU A 12 -7.71 0.42 -2.00
CA LEU A 12 -7.87 -0.73 -1.12
C LEU A 12 -8.47 -1.93 -1.87
N GLU A 13 -9.49 -1.71 -2.69
CA GLU A 13 -10.07 -2.73 -3.57
C GLU A 13 -9.06 -3.25 -4.58
N ARG A 14 -8.25 -2.37 -5.18
CA ARG A 14 -7.21 -2.76 -6.14
C ARG A 14 -6.10 -3.60 -5.49
N ILE A 15 -5.68 -3.23 -4.28
CA ILE A 15 -4.68 -4.01 -3.53
C ILE A 15 -5.27 -5.36 -3.14
N LYS A 16 -6.50 -5.42 -2.62
CA LYS A 16 -7.18 -6.68 -2.27
C LYS A 16 -7.46 -7.55 -3.49
N ALA A 17 -7.75 -6.97 -4.65
CA ALA A 17 -7.91 -7.74 -5.89
C ALA A 17 -6.58 -8.40 -6.31
N THR A 18 -5.45 -7.78 -6.00
CA THR A 18 -4.11 -8.33 -6.30
C THR A 18 -3.65 -9.32 -5.23
N TYR A 19 -3.96 -9.04 -3.96
CA TYR A 19 -3.56 -9.81 -2.80
C TYR A 19 -4.78 -10.09 -1.90
N PRO A 20 -5.68 -11.00 -2.30
CA PRO A 20 -6.95 -11.22 -1.60
C PRO A 20 -6.78 -11.87 -0.23
N ASP A 21 -5.71 -12.66 -0.05
CA ASP A 21 -5.45 -13.45 1.16
C ASP A 21 -4.41 -12.80 2.09
N LYS A 22 -4.01 -11.56 1.81
CA LYS A 22 -2.95 -10.88 2.57
C LYS A 22 -3.42 -9.54 3.12
N GLU A 23 -3.43 -9.44 4.45
CA GLU A 23 -3.63 -8.18 5.14
C GLU A 23 -2.36 -7.32 5.22
N MET A 24 -1.18 -7.96 5.11
CA MET A 24 0.13 -7.33 5.15
C MET A 24 0.93 -7.66 3.89
N LEU A 25 1.61 -6.66 3.37
CA LEU A 25 2.45 -6.75 2.19
C LEU A 25 3.91 -6.52 2.55
N ASN A 26 4.77 -7.37 2.01
CA ASN A 26 6.21 -7.17 2.08
C ASN A 26 6.67 -6.11 1.08
N ILE A 27 7.83 -5.50 1.33
CA ILE A 27 8.44 -4.51 0.42
C ILE A 27 8.52 -5.02 -1.03
N GLY A 28 8.83 -6.30 -1.24
CA GLY A 28 8.90 -6.90 -2.58
C GLY A 28 7.55 -6.96 -3.30
N GLU A 29 6.46 -7.15 -2.55
CA GLU A 29 5.10 -7.18 -3.08
C GLU A 29 4.60 -5.78 -3.41
N VAL A 30 4.90 -4.81 -2.54
CA VAL A 30 4.64 -3.38 -2.77
C VAL A 30 5.42 -2.89 -3.99
N LYS A 31 6.70 -3.28 -4.12
CA LYS A 31 7.53 -3.02 -5.29
C LYS A 31 6.89 -3.56 -6.57
N ARG A 32 6.45 -4.82 -6.57
CA ARG A 32 5.79 -5.44 -7.73
C ARG A 32 4.47 -4.76 -8.07
N PHE A 33 3.69 -4.36 -7.07
CA PHE A 33 2.40 -3.71 -7.25
C PHE A 33 2.53 -2.30 -7.85
N LEU A 34 3.50 -1.52 -7.39
CA LEU A 34 3.70 -0.13 -7.83
C LEU A 34 4.67 0.01 -9.00
N GLY A 35 5.48 -1.01 -9.30
CA GLY A 35 6.48 -0.98 -10.38
C GLY A 35 7.67 -0.06 -10.14
N ILE A 36 7.85 0.44 -8.91
CA ILE A 36 8.93 1.36 -8.54
C ILE A 36 10.07 0.63 -7.83
N ASP A 37 11.21 1.30 -7.64
CA ASP A 37 12.37 0.68 -7.00
C ASP A 37 12.16 0.41 -5.50
N ARG A 38 12.84 -0.63 -4.99
CA ARG A 38 12.79 -1.03 -3.58
C ARG A 38 13.21 0.10 -2.63
N GLU A 39 14.23 0.88 -2.99
CA GLU A 39 14.69 1.99 -2.17
C GLU A 39 13.66 3.11 -2.10
N VAL A 40 13.00 3.40 -3.23
CA VAL A 40 11.91 4.38 -3.30
C VAL A 40 10.73 3.94 -2.44
N VAL A 41 10.36 2.65 -2.51
CA VAL A 41 9.31 2.06 -1.68
C VAL A 41 9.63 2.23 -0.19
N LYS A 42 10.84 1.85 0.24
CA LYS A 42 11.28 1.97 1.64
C LYS A 42 11.28 3.41 2.16
N ARG A 43 11.63 4.39 1.32
CA ARG A 43 11.65 5.81 1.71
C ARG A 43 10.26 6.42 1.72
N ARG A 44 9.38 5.99 0.82
CA ARG A 44 8.06 6.60 0.61
C ARG A 44 6.99 6.06 1.54
N PHE A 45 7.06 4.79 1.92
CA PHE A 45 6.01 4.16 2.73
C PHE A 45 6.51 3.76 4.12
N PRO A 46 5.67 3.88 5.16
CA PRO A 46 6.03 3.54 6.53
C PRO A 46 5.97 2.01 6.74
N PHE A 47 7.06 1.31 6.42
CA PHE A 47 7.20 -0.12 6.73
C PHE A 47 7.53 -0.34 8.21
N ARG A 48 6.82 -1.26 8.85
CA ARG A 48 7.18 -1.81 10.16
C ARG A 48 7.70 -3.23 9.96
N GLU A 49 8.93 -3.50 10.40
CA GLU A 49 9.56 -4.83 10.28
C GLU A 49 9.63 -5.37 8.83
N ASN A 50 9.72 -4.48 7.83
CA ASN A 50 9.63 -4.76 6.38
C ASN A 50 8.23 -5.13 5.83
N TYR A 51 7.19 -5.02 6.66
CA TYR A 51 5.80 -5.20 6.26
C TYR A 51 5.03 -3.88 6.32
N ILE A 52 3.98 -3.78 5.51
CA ILE A 52 3.00 -2.69 5.56
C ILE A 52 1.61 -3.27 5.40
N SER A 53 0.67 -2.81 6.21
CA SER A 53 -0.73 -3.25 6.09
C SER A 53 -1.35 -2.69 4.81
N VAL A 54 -2.23 -3.46 4.17
CA VAL A 54 -2.95 -3.05 2.95
C VAL A 54 -3.69 -1.72 3.16
N ALA A 55 -4.31 -1.54 4.33
CA ALA A 55 -4.98 -0.29 4.69
C ALA A 55 -4.01 0.90 4.73
N THR A 56 -2.84 0.74 5.36
CA THR A 56 -1.81 1.78 5.42
C THR A 56 -1.27 2.12 4.03
N LEU A 57 -1.03 1.11 3.19
CA LEU A 57 -0.60 1.33 1.82
C LEU A 57 -1.67 2.08 1.00
N ALA A 58 -2.93 1.67 1.11
CA ALA A 58 -4.04 2.34 0.44
C ALA A 58 -4.19 3.80 0.89
N TRP A 59 -3.98 4.06 2.18
CA TRP A 59 -4.01 5.42 2.74
C TRP A 59 -2.89 6.28 2.16
N GLU A 60 -1.65 5.81 2.19
CA GLU A 60 -0.48 6.53 1.65
C GLU A 60 -0.56 6.77 0.15
N LEU A 61 -1.27 5.93 -0.61
CA LEU A 61 -1.54 6.14 -2.03
C LEU A 61 -2.64 7.18 -2.31
N SER A 62 -3.32 7.63 -1.27
CA SER A 62 -4.46 8.54 -1.36
C SER A 62 -4.18 9.93 -0.78
N ILE A 63 -2.97 10.14 -0.27
CA ILE A 63 -2.40 11.45 0.14
C ILE A 63 -1.72 12.08 -1.06
#